data_AF-A0AA38NUN2-F1
#
_entry.id   AF-A0AA38NUN2-F1
#
_cell.length_a   1.000
_cell.length_b   1.000
_cell.length_c   1.000
_cell.angle_alpha   90.00
_cell.angle_beta   90.00
_cell.angle_gamma   90.00
#
_symmetry.space_group_name_H-M   'P 1'
#
loop_
_entity.id
_entity.type
_entity.pdbx_description
1 polymer ?
#
loop_
_entity_poly.entity_id
_entity_poly.type
_entity_poly.pdbx_seq_one_letter_code
_entity_poly.pdbx_strand_id
1 'polypeptide(L)'
;GWHHFQETRENILCLLAVGSYLEMDSVLEFAISKVPELNLDPVELLFLARHHHVRPGVRNWIKPALVGILSKHLCDLTREEEQKIGPAYFAIARAHERFGRARRYIASSPFDLVNNDGASTHDSQCQKAWNFSWYQRIAPHIIHPEKPPLSWADLALFVEETTLPYVDNACKRATVAHMRAFEDYPNGSTIIHDAVMEIITVYQINLAASY
;
A
#
# COMPACT_ATOMS: atom_id res chain seq x y z
N GLY A 1 27.35 -16.55 28.35
CA GLY A 1 26.43 -17.52 27.74
C GLY A 1 25.05 -16.89 27.69
N TRP A 2 24.46 -16.80 26.50
CA TRP A 2 23.16 -16.16 26.24
C TRP A 2 21.96 -17.09 26.50
N HIS A 3 22.12 -18.15 27.29
CA HIS A 3 21.18 -19.28 27.37
C HIS A 3 19.79 -18.97 27.96
N HIS A 4 19.50 -17.71 28.31
CA HIS A 4 18.21 -17.29 28.86
C HIS A 4 17.58 -16.08 28.14
N PHE A 5 18.19 -15.54 27.09
CA PHE A 5 17.55 -14.45 26.35
C PHE A 5 16.39 -15.02 25.51
N GLN A 6 15.18 -14.56 25.78
CA GLN A 6 14.01 -14.85 24.96
C GLN A 6 13.82 -13.71 23.97
N GLU A 7 13.70 -14.03 22.69
CA GLU A 7 13.43 -13.06 21.61
C GLU A 7 11.97 -12.59 21.62
N THR A 8 11.49 -12.10 22.75
CA THR A 8 10.16 -11.48 22.84
C THR A 8 10.19 -10.07 22.26
N ARG A 9 9.03 -9.55 21.85
CA ARG A 9 8.88 -8.18 21.36
C ARG A 9 9.46 -7.16 22.34
N GLU A 10 9.14 -7.28 23.62
CA GLU A 10 9.59 -6.37 24.67
C GLU A 10 11.11 -6.41 24.81
N ASN A 11 11.70 -7.60 24.74
CA ASN A 11 13.14 -7.77 24.86
C ASN A 11 13.87 -7.19 23.65
N ILE A 12 13.37 -7.37 22.42
CA ILE A 12 13.98 -6.78 21.22
C ILE A 12 13.87 -5.24 21.24
N LEU A 13 12.72 -4.69 21.61
CA LEU A 13 12.55 -3.24 21.75
C LEU A 13 13.43 -2.66 22.86
N CYS A 14 13.62 -3.40 23.96
CA CYS A 14 14.55 -3.05 25.02
C CYS A 14 16.00 -3.04 24.52
N LEU A 15 16.42 -4.06 23.77
CA LEU A 15 17.75 -4.10 23.14
C LEU A 15 17.95 -2.92 22.18
N LEU A 16 16.93 -2.55 21.42
CA LEU A 16 17.00 -1.41 20.50
C LEU A 16 17.20 -0.09 21.28
N ALA A 17 16.46 0.11 22.37
CA ALA A 17 16.57 1.30 23.21
C ALA A 17 17.91 1.36 23.97
N VAL A 18 18.29 0.27 24.67
CA VAL A 18 19.53 0.19 25.45
C VAL A 18 20.75 0.23 24.54
N GLY A 19 20.73 -0.50 23.43
CA GLY A 19 21.80 -0.49 22.45
C GLY A 19 22.00 0.89 21.84
N SER A 20 20.92 1.64 21.62
CA SER A 20 21.01 3.03 21.15
C SER A 20 21.57 3.97 22.21
N TYR A 21 21.16 3.81 23.47
CA TYR A 21 21.60 4.67 24.57
C TYR A 21 23.07 4.43 24.95
N LEU A 22 23.52 3.18 24.91
CA LEU A 22 24.89 2.77 25.27
C LEU A 22 25.83 2.65 24.06
N GLU A 23 25.37 3.04 22.87
CA GLU A 23 26.15 2.97 21.62
C GLU A 23 26.71 1.56 21.32
N MET A 24 25.93 0.52 21.60
CA MET A 24 26.31 -0.87 21.37
C MET A 24 25.89 -1.33 19.98
N ASP A 25 26.74 -1.07 18.99
CA ASP A 25 26.43 -1.32 17.57
C ASP A 25 25.99 -2.77 17.28
N SER A 26 26.67 -3.77 17.84
CA SER A 26 26.31 -5.18 17.62
C SER A 26 24.93 -5.57 18.20
N VAL A 27 24.53 -4.95 19.31
CA VAL A 27 23.21 -5.14 19.92
C VAL A 27 22.13 -4.48 19.05
N LEU A 28 22.43 -3.28 18.54
CA LEU A 28 21.53 -2.56 17.65
C LEU A 28 21.34 -3.28 16.32
N GLU A 29 22.40 -3.75 15.69
CA GLU A 29 22.33 -4.51 14.44
C GLU A 29 21.46 -5.76 14.61
N PHE A 30 21.67 -6.50 15.71
CA PHE A 30 20.83 -7.63 16.05
C PHE A 30 19.36 -7.22 16.23
N ALA A 31 19.07 -6.21 17.06
CA ALA A 31 17.71 -5.76 17.30
C ALA A 31 17.03 -5.27 16.01
N ILE A 32 17.74 -4.50 15.18
CA ILE A 32 17.25 -3.98 13.89
C ILE A 32 16.87 -5.13 12.94
N SER A 33 17.69 -6.18 12.90
CA SER A 33 17.40 -7.37 12.08
C SER A 33 16.13 -8.10 12.51
N LYS A 34 15.75 -7.98 13.80
CA LYS A 34 14.59 -8.65 14.40
C LYS A 34 13.30 -7.84 14.38
N VAL A 35 13.37 -6.51 14.26
CA VAL A 35 12.17 -5.64 14.22
C VAL A 35 11.12 -6.07 13.19
N PRO A 36 11.47 -6.47 11.94
CA PRO A 36 10.49 -6.92 10.95
C PRO A 36 9.69 -8.17 11.38
N GLU A 37 10.22 -8.99 12.29
CA GLU A 37 9.58 -10.23 12.77
C GLU A 37 8.55 -9.94 13.88
N LEU A 38 8.52 -8.73 14.45
CA LEU A 38 7.71 -8.40 15.63
C LEU A 38 6.25 -8.03 15.34
N ASN A 39 5.84 -7.92 14.07
CA ASN A 39 4.49 -7.52 13.66
C ASN A 39 3.99 -6.23 14.37
N LEU A 40 4.85 -5.21 14.42
CA LEU A 40 4.53 -3.94 15.08
C LEU A 40 3.37 -3.21 14.37
N ASP A 41 2.66 -2.36 15.11
CA ASP A 41 1.71 -1.43 14.48
C ASP A 41 2.46 -0.53 13.48
N PRO A 42 1.87 -0.23 12.30
CA PRO A 42 2.52 0.59 11.28
C PRO A 42 3.03 1.95 11.77
N VAL A 43 2.33 2.61 12.69
CA VAL A 43 2.74 3.89 13.27
C VAL A 43 3.95 3.71 14.19
N GLU A 44 3.95 2.65 14.99
CA GLU A 44 5.08 2.30 15.86
C GLU A 44 6.33 1.96 15.04
N LEU A 45 6.17 1.19 13.96
CA LEU A 45 7.28 0.87 13.06
C LEU A 45 7.87 2.13 12.41
N LEU A 46 7.01 3.07 11.98
CA LEU A 46 7.47 4.35 11.42
C LEU A 46 8.14 5.24 12.46
N PHE A 47 7.64 5.23 13.69
CA PHE A 47 8.24 5.93 14.84
C PHE A 47 9.65 5.39 15.12
N LEU A 48 9.84 4.07 15.15
CA LEU A 48 11.16 3.46 15.32
C LEU A 48 12.08 3.82 14.15
N ALA A 49 11.57 3.83 12.91
CA ALA A 49 12.35 4.21 11.75
C ALA A 49 12.89 5.64 11.84
N ARG A 50 12.08 6.56 12.39
CA ARG A 50 12.50 7.95 12.67
C ARG A 50 13.60 8.02 13.74
N HIS A 51 13.46 7.26 14.83
CA HIS A 51 14.40 7.31 15.96
C HIS A 51 15.75 6.68 15.63
N HIS A 52 15.78 5.69 14.74
CA HIS A 52 16.99 4.97 14.35
C HIS A 52 17.44 5.28 12.91
N HIS A 53 17.06 6.43 12.36
CA HIS A 53 17.23 6.80 10.94
C HIS A 53 18.66 6.73 10.40
N VAL A 54 19.67 6.85 11.26
CA VAL A 54 21.10 6.77 10.90
C VAL A 54 21.60 5.34 10.69
N ARG A 55 20.83 4.33 11.11
CA ARG A 55 21.27 2.93 11.13
C ARG A 55 20.97 2.20 9.81
N PRO A 56 21.90 1.38 9.31
CA PRO A 56 21.64 0.50 8.16
C PRO A 56 20.41 -0.39 8.39
N GLY A 57 19.68 -0.72 7.32
CA GLY A 57 18.52 -1.63 7.38
C GLY A 57 17.19 -0.98 7.81
N VAL A 58 17.23 0.14 8.55
CA VAL A 58 16.01 0.85 9.01
C VAL A 58 15.14 1.35 7.85
N ARG A 59 15.76 1.67 6.71
CA ARG A 59 15.04 2.05 5.47
C ARG A 59 13.97 1.05 5.07
N ASN A 60 14.21 -0.25 5.31
CA ASN A 60 13.30 -1.32 4.89
C ASN A 60 12.00 -1.34 5.71
N TRP A 61 11.95 -0.61 6.83
CA TRP A 61 10.76 -0.50 7.68
C TRP A 61 9.72 0.49 7.15
N ILE A 62 10.16 1.49 6.38
CA ILE A 62 9.31 2.63 5.98
C ILE A 62 8.19 2.18 5.04
N LYS A 63 8.52 1.39 4.01
CA LYS A 63 7.54 0.94 3.02
C LYS A 63 6.40 0.12 3.67
N PRO A 64 6.65 -0.94 4.45
CA PRO A 64 5.57 -1.69 5.09
C PRO A 64 4.78 -0.83 6.09
N ALA A 65 5.45 0.03 6.87
CA ALA A 65 4.78 0.97 7.76
C ALA A 65 3.84 1.92 7.00
N LEU A 66 4.33 2.54 5.93
CA LEU A 66 3.53 3.43 5.08
C LEU A 66 2.31 2.71 4.50
N VAL A 67 2.49 1.52 3.93
CA VAL A 67 1.38 0.73 3.37
C VAL A 67 0.34 0.41 4.44
N GLY A 68 0.77 0.05 5.65
CA GLY A 68 -0.13 -0.18 6.78
C GLY A 68 -0.91 1.06 7.19
N ILE A 69 -0.27 2.23 7.22
CA ILE A 69 -0.94 3.51 7.55
C ILE A 69 -1.92 3.90 6.43
N LEU A 70 -1.53 3.78 5.16
CA LEU A 70 -2.37 4.10 4.00
C LEU A 70 -3.61 3.21 3.86
N SER A 71 -3.63 2.09 4.60
CA SER A 71 -4.79 1.19 4.68
C SER A 71 -5.84 1.66 5.71
N LYS A 72 -5.55 2.68 6.53
CA LYS A 72 -6.47 3.29 7.50
C LYS A 72 -6.96 4.66 6.97
N HIS A 73 -8.04 5.20 7.52
CA HIS A 73 -8.36 6.62 7.28
C HIS A 73 -7.42 7.53 8.07
N LEU A 74 -7.00 8.63 7.46
CA LEU A 74 -6.25 9.67 8.17
C LEU A 74 -7.04 10.23 9.36
N CYS A 75 -8.36 10.31 9.25
CA CYS A 75 -9.24 10.77 10.34
C CYS A 75 -9.30 9.79 11.53
N ASP A 76 -8.89 8.53 11.34
CA ASP A 76 -8.86 7.52 12.39
C ASP A 76 -7.56 7.58 13.21
N LEU A 77 -6.56 8.34 12.74
CA LEU A 77 -5.31 8.52 13.47
C LEU A 77 -5.56 9.39 14.71
N THR A 78 -5.18 8.86 15.86
CA THR A 78 -5.18 9.62 17.11
C THR A 78 -4.11 10.70 17.08
N ARG A 79 -4.29 11.76 17.88
CA ARG A 79 -3.27 12.81 18.05
C ARG A 79 -1.91 12.25 18.49
N GLU A 80 -1.90 11.18 19.29
CA GLU A 80 -0.65 10.52 19.71
C GLU A 80 0.04 9.83 18.52
N GLU A 81 -0.72 9.15 17.66
CA GLU A 81 -0.18 8.55 16.44
C GLU A 81 0.36 9.62 15.48
N GLU A 82 -0.37 10.73 15.29
CA GLU A 82 0.11 11.85 14.49
C GLU A 82 1.44 12.43 15.02
N GLN A 83 1.60 12.52 16.33
CA GLN A 83 2.87 12.95 16.96
C GLN A 83 4.00 11.93 16.74
N LYS A 84 3.68 10.63 16.82
CA LYS A 84 4.64 9.54 16.55
C LYS A 84 5.11 9.53 15.11
N ILE A 85 4.22 9.78 14.15
CA ILE A 85 4.57 10.00 12.74
C ILE A 85 5.40 11.29 12.60
N GLY A 86 4.93 12.40 13.17
CA GLY A 86 5.62 13.69 13.08
C GLY A 86 5.67 14.22 11.63
N PRO A 87 6.80 14.76 11.16
CA PRO A 87 6.87 15.46 9.86
C PRO A 87 6.50 14.60 8.64
N ALA A 88 6.65 13.26 8.72
CA ALA A 88 6.23 12.35 7.67
C ALA A 88 4.71 12.35 7.41
N TYR A 89 3.90 12.90 8.31
CA TYR A 89 2.46 12.97 8.17
C TYR A 89 2.05 13.67 6.87
N PHE A 90 2.78 14.71 6.46
CA PHE A 90 2.49 15.42 5.21
C PHE A 90 2.71 14.55 3.96
N ALA A 91 3.73 13.68 3.97
CA ALA A 91 3.98 12.72 2.90
C ALA A 91 2.82 11.71 2.78
N ILE A 92 2.38 11.20 3.94
CA ILE A 92 1.28 10.25 4.05
C ILE A 92 -0.04 10.90 3.58
N ALA A 93 -0.31 12.13 4.02
CA ALA A 93 -1.50 12.88 3.64
C ALA A 93 -1.55 13.13 2.12
N ARG A 94 -0.43 13.54 1.52
CA ARG A 94 -0.33 13.70 0.06
C ARG A 94 -0.50 12.37 -0.68
N ALA A 95 0.05 11.28 -0.15
CA ALA A 95 -0.14 9.96 -0.73
C ALA A 95 -1.62 9.55 -0.72
N HIS A 96 -2.34 9.77 0.38
CA HIS A 96 -3.80 9.56 0.44
C HIS A 96 -4.55 10.40 -0.60
N GLU A 97 -4.21 11.69 -0.73
CA GLU A 97 -4.84 12.56 -1.73
C GLU A 97 -4.60 12.04 -3.16
N ARG A 98 -3.36 11.63 -3.46
CA ARG A 98 -2.98 11.04 -4.76
C ARG A 98 -3.76 9.75 -5.02
N PHE A 99 -3.92 8.88 -4.02
CA PHE A 99 -4.75 7.68 -4.13
C PHE A 99 -6.22 8.03 -4.38
N GLY A 100 -6.78 8.99 -3.64
CA GLY A 100 -8.15 9.45 -3.84
C GLY A 100 -8.38 10.02 -5.24
N ARG A 101 -7.42 10.80 -5.76
CA ARG A 101 -7.46 11.30 -7.15
C ARG A 101 -7.38 10.17 -8.17
N ALA A 102 -6.48 9.21 -7.98
CA ALA A 102 -6.34 8.06 -8.86
C ALA A 102 -7.62 7.21 -8.89
N ARG A 103 -8.23 6.93 -7.73
CA ARG A 103 -9.52 6.22 -7.63
C ARG A 103 -10.63 6.92 -8.39
N ARG A 104 -10.78 8.24 -8.22
CA ARG A 104 -11.77 9.04 -8.95
C ARG A 104 -11.53 8.98 -10.45
N TYR A 105 -10.27 9.04 -10.88
CA TYR A 105 -9.90 8.92 -12.29
C TYR A 105 -10.34 7.58 -12.89
N ILE A 106 -10.00 6.43 -12.25
CA ILE A 106 -10.49 5.12 -12.72
C ILE A 106 -12.01 5.10 -12.75
N ALA A 107 -12.65 5.48 -11.63
CA ALA A 107 -14.07 5.33 -11.49
C ALA A 107 -14.84 6.14 -12.56
N SER A 108 -14.26 7.27 -12.99
CA SER A 108 -14.83 8.10 -14.06
C SER A 108 -14.61 7.56 -15.48
N SER A 109 -13.69 6.61 -15.68
CA SER A 109 -13.35 6.06 -16.99
C SER A 109 -13.46 4.54 -16.97
N PRO A 110 -14.57 3.97 -17.47
CA PRO A 110 -14.71 2.53 -17.64
C PRO A 110 -13.50 1.93 -18.36
N PHE A 111 -13.00 0.82 -17.84
CA PHE A 111 -12.00 0.04 -18.55
C PHE A 111 -12.58 -0.45 -19.88
N ASP A 112 -11.81 -0.46 -20.95
CA ASP A 112 -12.33 -0.86 -22.26
C ASP A 112 -12.73 -2.34 -22.24
N LEU A 113 -13.95 -2.63 -22.74
CA LEU A 113 -14.43 -3.99 -22.84
C LEU A 113 -13.66 -4.70 -23.96
N VAL A 114 -13.07 -5.85 -23.64
CA VAL A 114 -12.42 -6.68 -24.66
C VAL A 114 -13.47 -7.58 -25.29
N ASN A 115 -13.82 -7.28 -26.54
CA ASN A 115 -14.71 -8.12 -27.33
C ASN A 115 -13.99 -9.41 -27.72
N ASN A 116 -14.74 -10.52 -27.75
CA ASN A 116 -14.24 -11.77 -28.29
C ASN A 116 -14.59 -11.82 -29.78
N ASP A 117 -13.61 -12.11 -30.65
CA ASP A 117 -13.73 -12.04 -32.12
C ASP A 117 -14.89 -12.87 -32.73
N GLY A 118 -15.52 -13.75 -31.95
CA GLY A 118 -16.66 -14.57 -32.35
C GLY A 118 -18.06 -13.97 -32.09
N ALA A 119 -18.19 -12.78 -31.47
CA ALA A 119 -19.47 -12.25 -30.98
C ALA A 119 -19.92 -10.93 -31.66
N SER A 120 -19.66 -10.77 -32.96
CA SER A 120 -19.80 -9.52 -33.73
C SER A 120 -21.19 -8.85 -33.78
N THR A 121 -22.26 -9.51 -33.32
CA THR A 121 -23.61 -8.92 -33.23
C THR A 121 -24.00 -8.46 -31.83
N HIS A 122 -23.25 -8.86 -30.79
CA HIS A 122 -23.53 -8.51 -29.39
C HIS A 122 -22.66 -7.38 -28.84
N ASP A 123 -21.60 -6.98 -29.55
CA ASP A 123 -20.59 -6.01 -29.07
C ASP A 123 -21.21 -4.69 -28.58
N SER A 124 -22.19 -4.12 -29.30
CA SER A 124 -22.80 -2.84 -28.91
C SER A 124 -23.69 -2.94 -27.67
N GLN A 125 -24.32 -4.09 -27.43
CA GLN A 125 -25.16 -4.32 -26.25
C GLN A 125 -24.29 -4.66 -25.04
N CYS A 126 -23.27 -5.51 -25.21
CA CYS A 126 -22.29 -5.82 -24.19
C CYS A 126 -21.54 -4.57 -23.70
N GLN A 127 -21.10 -3.69 -24.61
CA GLN A 127 -20.43 -2.44 -24.24
C GLN A 127 -21.36 -1.52 -23.43
N LYS A 128 -22.63 -1.38 -23.83
CA LYS A 128 -23.61 -0.56 -23.08
C LYS A 128 -23.86 -1.14 -21.69
N ALA A 129 -24.04 -2.46 -21.60
CA ALA A 129 -24.23 -3.17 -20.33
C ALA A 129 -23.00 -3.08 -19.43
N TRP A 130 -21.80 -3.14 -20.01
CA TRP A 130 -20.53 -2.96 -19.32
C TRP A 130 -20.41 -1.55 -18.75
N ASN A 131 -20.61 -0.51 -19.56
CA ASN A 131 -20.57 0.87 -19.10
C ASN A 131 -21.60 1.12 -17.98
N PHE A 132 -22.82 0.60 -18.15
CA PHE A 132 -23.85 0.70 -17.11
C PHE A 132 -23.41 0.00 -15.82
N SER A 133 -22.92 -1.24 -15.91
CA SER A 133 -22.47 -2.01 -14.75
C SER A 133 -21.25 -1.38 -14.08
N TRP A 134 -20.37 -0.75 -14.86
CA TRP A 134 -19.23 -0.01 -14.35
C TRP A 134 -19.68 1.08 -13.39
N TYR A 135 -20.52 2.00 -13.85
CA TYR A 135 -20.97 3.11 -13.02
C TYR A 135 -21.87 2.70 -11.85
N GLN A 136 -22.66 1.62 -12.01
CA GLN A 136 -23.60 1.18 -10.98
C GLN A 136 -22.97 0.27 -9.91
N ARG A 137 -21.92 -0.50 -10.25
CA ARG A 137 -21.37 -1.54 -9.37
C ARG A 137 -19.87 -1.40 -9.13
N ILE A 138 -19.10 -1.10 -10.16
CA ILE A 138 -17.64 -1.11 -10.10
C ILE A 138 -17.09 0.23 -9.58
N ALA A 139 -17.47 1.34 -10.19
CA ALA A 139 -17.02 2.68 -9.80
C ALA A 139 -17.30 3.02 -8.31
N PRO A 140 -18.47 2.71 -7.72
CA PRO A 140 -18.70 2.93 -6.29
C PRO A 140 -17.75 2.13 -5.40
N HIS A 141 -17.41 0.90 -5.80
CA HIS A 141 -16.43 0.08 -5.09
C HIS A 141 -15.03 0.70 -5.12
N ILE A 142 -14.63 1.25 -6.27
CA ILE A 142 -13.33 1.89 -6.46
C ILE A 142 -13.20 3.17 -5.63
N ILE A 143 -14.25 4.00 -5.60
CA ILE A 143 -14.23 5.30 -4.88
C ILE A 143 -14.22 5.10 -3.36
N HIS A 144 -14.64 3.92 -2.87
CA HIS A 144 -14.78 3.68 -1.44
C HIS A 144 -13.47 4.00 -0.69
N PRO A 145 -13.53 4.86 0.34
CA PRO A 145 -12.32 5.42 0.92
C PRO A 145 -11.58 4.36 1.76
N GLU A 146 -12.29 3.40 2.38
CA GLU A 146 -11.73 2.33 3.24
C GLU A 146 -11.02 1.20 2.48
N LYS A 147 -11.12 1.14 1.15
CA LYS A 147 -10.41 0.11 0.40
C LYS A 147 -8.92 0.48 0.30
N PRO A 148 -7.98 -0.47 0.37
CA PRO A 148 -6.57 -0.19 0.15
C PRO A 148 -6.33 0.31 -1.30
N PRO A 149 -5.12 0.79 -1.64
CA PRO A 149 -4.73 1.05 -3.03
C PRO A 149 -5.06 -0.14 -3.94
N LEU A 150 -6.03 0.01 -4.85
CA LEU A 150 -6.41 -1.07 -5.76
C LEU A 150 -5.40 -1.19 -6.89
N SER A 151 -4.86 -2.39 -7.09
CA SER A 151 -4.24 -2.76 -8.36
C SER A 151 -5.32 -3.16 -9.37
N TRP A 152 -5.00 -3.15 -10.67
CA TRP A 152 -5.90 -3.73 -11.66
C TRP A 152 -6.16 -5.21 -11.42
N ALA A 153 -5.21 -5.94 -10.83
CA ALA A 153 -5.39 -7.34 -10.46
C ALA A 153 -6.49 -7.50 -9.39
N ASP A 154 -6.50 -6.66 -8.36
CA ASP A 154 -7.55 -6.66 -7.33
C ASP A 154 -8.92 -6.28 -7.91
N LEU A 155 -8.93 -5.27 -8.77
CA LEU A 155 -10.16 -4.86 -9.44
C LEU A 155 -10.67 -5.94 -10.41
N ALA A 156 -9.77 -6.65 -11.09
CA ALA A 156 -10.11 -7.77 -11.97
C ALA A 156 -10.73 -8.92 -11.19
N LEU A 157 -10.23 -9.24 -9.99
CA LEU A 157 -10.85 -10.21 -9.08
C LEU A 157 -12.26 -9.76 -8.68
N PHE A 158 -12.42 -8.50 -8.27
CA PHE A 158 -13.74 -7.96 -7.93
C PHE A 158 -14.72 -8.02 -9.12
N VAL A 159 -14.27 -7.66 -10.32
CA VAL A 159 -15.07 -7.75 -11.55
C VAL A 159 -15.44 -9.21 -11.84
N GLU A 160 -14.50 -10.15 -11.69
CA GLU A 160 -14.72 -11.58 -11.89
C GLU A 160 -15.78 -12.15 -10.96
N GLU A 161 -15.81 -11.73 -9.69
CA GLU A 161 -16.80 -12.16 -8.70
C GLU A 161 -18.15 -11.44 -8.84
N THR A 162 -18.17 -10.22 -9.40
CA THR A 162 -19.39 -9.43 -9.52
C THR A 162 -20.31 -9.94 -10.63
N THR A 163 -21.59 -10.16 -10.34
CA THR A 163 -22.58 -10.41 -11.39
C THR A 163 -22.83 -9.13 -12.20
N LEU A 164 -22.58 -9.18 -13.52
CA LEU A 164 -22.75 -8.06 -14.45
C LEU A 164 -23.91 -8.38 -15.41
N PRO A 165 -25.13 -7.89 -15.14
CA PRO A 165 -26.27 -8.17 -15.99
C PRO A 165 -26.02 -7.72 -17.43
N TYR A 166 -26.38 -8.57 -18.39
CA TYR A 166 -26.28 -8.29 -19.83
C TYR A 166 -24.85 -8.13 -20.38
N VAL A 167 -23.82 -8.40 -19.57
CA VAL A 167 -22.44 -8.58 -20.04
C VAL A 167 -22.21 -10.07 -20.25
N ASP A 168 -21.90 -10.45 -21.49
CA ASP A 168 -21.58 -11.83 -21.83
C ASP A 168 -20.34 -12.36 -21.04
N ASN A 169 -20.37 -13.64 -20.64
CA ASN A 169 -19.32 -14.25 -19.84
C ASN A 169 -17.97 -14.35 -20.57
N ALA A 170 -17.96 -14.48 -21.90
CA ALA A 170 -16.73 -14.45 -22.68
C ALA A 170 -16.13 -13.04 -22.70
N CYS A 171 -16.94 -12.00 -22.94
CA CYS A 171 -16.48 -10.60 -22.88
C CYS A 171 -15.93 -10.25 -21.49
N LYS A 172 -16.64 -10.66 -20.43
CA LYS A 172 -16.19 -10.49 -19.04
C LYS A 172 -14.84 -11.17 -18.79
N ARG A 173 -14.68 -12.45 -19.16
CA ARG A 173 -13.41 -13.18 -18.97
C ARG A 173 -12.25 -12.57 -19.75
N ALA A 174 -12.48 -12.18 -21.01
CA ALA A 174 -11.47 -11.53 -21.84
C ALA A 174 -11.04 -10.19 -21.22
N THR A 175 -12.00 -9.39 -20.75
CA THR A 175 -11.74 -8.11 -20.09
C THR A 175 -10.99 -8.30 -18.78
N VAL A 176 -11.39 -9.25 -17.93
CA VAL A 176 -10.67 -9.59 -16.68
C VAL A 176 -9.24 -10.04 -16.96
N ALA A 177 -9.02 -10.87 -17.98
CA ALA A 177 -7.68 -11.28 -18.39
C ALA A 177 -6.85 -10.08 -18.86
N HIS A 178 -7.44 -9.15 -19.61
CA HIS A 178 -6.77 -7.94 -20.05
C HIS A 178 -6.44 -6.98 -18.90
N MET A 179 -7.37 -6.78 -17.96
CA MET A 179 -7.13 -5.99 -16.74
C MET A 179 -5.95 -6.54 -15.94
N ARG A 180 -5.83 -7.88 -15.81
CA ARG A 180 -4.71 -8.52 -15.10
C ARG A 180 -3.35 -8.27 -15.77
N ALA A 181 -3.34 -8.15 -17.10
CA ALA A 181 -2.13 -7.88 -17.87
C ALA A 181 -1.83 -6.37 -18.03
N PHE A 182 -2.74 -5.50 -17.58
CA PHE A 182 -2.62 -4.06 -17.76
C PHE A 182 -1.73 -3.45 -16.68
N GLU A 183 -0.51 -3.04 -17.06
CA GLU A 183 0.49 -2.46 -16.16
C GLU A 183 0.41 -0.92 -16.04
N ASP A 184 -0.26 -0.24 -16.98
CA ASP A 184 -0.16 1.21 -17.21
C ASP A 184 -1.06 2.08 -16.31
N TYR A 185 -1.20 1.68 -15.05
CA TYR A 185 -2.00 2.42 -14.07
C TYR A 185 -1.16 3.53 -13.42
N PRO A 186 -1.70 4.69 -12.97
CA PRO A 186 -1.02 5.55 -12.00
C PRO A 186 -0.60 4.69 -10.82
N ASN A 187 0.66 4.29 -10.88
CA ASN A 187 1.07 3.03 -10.32
C ASN A 187 0.99 3.21 -8.81
N GLY A 188 0.12 2.44 -8.13
CA GLY A 188 0.05 2.53 -6.66
C GLY A 188 1.45 2.34 -6.07
N SER A 189 2.28 1.54 -6.74
CA SER A 189 3.70 1.41 -6.47
C SER A 189 4.50 2.72 -6.61
N THR A 190 4.25 3.56 -7.63
CA THR A 190 4.86 4.90 -7.79
C THR A 190 4.38 5.84 -6.70
N ILE A 191 3.07 5.88 -6.37
CA ILE A 191 2.58 6.73 -5.27
C ILE A 191 3.24 6.33 -3.94
N ILE A 192 3.32 5.03 -3.66
CA ILE A 192 4.01 4.48 -2.49
C ILE A 192 5.51 4.81 -2.55
N HIS A 193 6.16 4.60 -3.68
CA HIS A 193 7.59 4.85 -3.86
C HIS A 193 7.93 6.32 -3.60
N ASP A 194 7.21 7.25 -4.23
CA ASP A 194 7.41 8.68 -4.05
C ASP A 194 7.23 9.08 -2.58
N ALA A 195 6.19 8.55 -1.92
CA ALA A 195 5.94 8.81 -0.51
C ALA A 195 7.03 8.21 0.40
N VAL A 196 7.53 7.00 0.10
CA VAL A 196 8.69 6.41 0.81
C VAL A 196 9.92 7.29 0.65
N MET A 197 10.22 7.76 -0.57
CA MET A 197 11.38 8.63 -0.82
C MET A 197 11.25 9.97 -0.12
N GLU A 198 10.04 10.52 -0.04
CA GLU A 198 9.76 11.73 0.72
C GLU A 198 9.98 11.51 2.22
N ILE A 199 9.47 10.42 2.79
CA ILE A 199 9.67 10.08 4.20
C ILE A 199 11.15 9.87 4.52
N ILE A 200 11.88 9.14 3.67
CA ILE A 200 13.35 8.96 3.81
C ILE A 200 14.04 10.32 3.88
N THR A 201 13.65 11.25 3.00
CA THR A 201 14.23 12.60 2.93
C THR A 201 13.92 13.40 4.20
N VAL A 202 12.65 13.39 4.63
CA VAL A 202 12.18 14.12 5.82
C VAL A 202 12.79 13.58 7.11
N TYR A 203 12.99 12.27 7.20
CA TYR A 203 13.65 11.63 8.34
C TYR A 203 15.17 11.63 8.24
N GLN A 204 15.75 12.15 7.14
CA GLN A 204 17.19 12.15 6.89
C GLN A 204 17.79 10.72 7.00
N ILE A 205 17.05 9.71 6.55
CA ILE A 205 17.48 8.32 6.61
C ILE A 205 18.66 8.13 5.66
N ASN A 206 19.75 7.57 6.19
CA ASN A 206 20.99 7.43 5.45
C ASN A 206 20.81 6.45 4.27
N LEU A 207 21.07 6.93 3.05
CA LEU A 207 20.98 6.14 1.82
C LEU A 207 22.24 5.29 1.56
N ALA A 208 23.33 5.50 2.31
CA ALA A 208 24.65 4.94 2.02
C ALA A 208 24.81 3.43 2.28
N ALA A 209 23.78 2.71 2.76
CA ALA A 209 23.86 1.28 3.04
C ALA A 209 22.82 0.50 2.21
N SER A 210 23.16 0.23 0.96
CA SER A 210 22.49 -0.79 0.14
C SER A 210 23.57 -1.42 -0.74
N TYR A 211 24.31 -2.37 -0.15
CA TYR A 211 25.20 -3.30 -0.87
C TYR A 211 24.82 -4.72 -0.46
#